data_AF-A0AAV2SW50-F1
#
_entry.id   AF-A0AAV2SW50-F1
#
_cell.length_a   1.000
_cell.length_b   1.000
_cell.length_c   1.000
_cell.angle_alpha   90.00
_cell.angle_beta   90.00
_cell.angle_gamma   90.00
#
_symmetry.space_group_name_H-M   'P 1'
#
loop_
_entity.id
_entity.type
_entity.pdbx_description
1 polymer ?
#
loop_
_entity_poly.entity_id
_entity_poly.type
_entity_poly.pdbx_seq_one_letter_code
_entity_poly.pdbx_strand_id
1 'polypeptide(L)'
;GIISQGCSKDSLDQYRSVTYYHEGKPKWMETFKIALPIDEFKKAHVRFTFKHRSTNDVKDKNEKPFALSFVKLMQENGTTLMNVDHNLIVYKINQKNWTEGDFSYLNLPWRRVPGDELDKGNKQVYSPSSKDSFVIATTFCSTKLTQN
;
A
#
# COMPACT_ATOMS: atom_id res chain seq x y z
N GLY A 1 -15.59 5.16 -7.32
CA GLY A 1 -14.15 5.19 -7.02
C GLY A 1 -13.61 6.56 -6.71
N ILE A 2 -12.40 6.59 -6.15
CA ILE A 2 -11.62 7.79 -5.84
C ILE A 2 -10.28 7.81 -6.56
N ILE A 3 -9.96 6.74 -7.30
CA ILE A 3 -8.67 6.55 -7.98
C ILE A 3 -8.84 6.79 -9.48
N SER A 4 -7.96 7.56 -10.11
CA SER A 4 -7.94 7.73 -11.57
C SER A 4 -6.54 7.54 -12.14
N GLN A 5 -6.44 6.84 -13.27
CA GLN A 5 -5.18 6.68 -14.03
C GLN A 5 -5.25 7.54 -15.29
N GLY A 6 -4.33 8.49 -15.44
CA GLY A 6 -4.33 9.44 -16.56
C GLY A 6 -5.47 10.47 -16.49
N CYS A 7 -5.77 11.10 -17.63
CA CYS A 7 -6.62 12.31 -17.70
C CYS A 7 -8.10 12.05 -18.05
N SER A 8 -8.53 10.81 -18.25
CA SER A 8 -9.85 10.55 -18.88
C SER A 8 -10.54 9.24 -18.49
N LYS A 9 -10.14 8.59 -17.39
CA LYS A 9 -10.80 7.35 -16.93
C LYS A 9 -11.77 7.62 -15.79
N ASP A 10 -12.88 6.87 -15.80
CA ASP A 10 -13.81 6.77 -14.67
C ASP A 10 -13.08 6.43 -13.37
N SER A 11 -13.62 6.92 -12.26
CA SER A 11 -12.99 6.73 -10.96
C SER A 11 -13.13 5.30 -10.45
N LEU A 12 -12.00 4.66 -10.16
CA LEU A 12 -11.89 3.27 -9.73
C LEU A 12 -11.87 3.17 -8.20
N ASP A 13 -12.42 2.07 -7.67
CA ASP A 13 -12.32 1.71 -6.24
C ASP A 13 -11.02 0.97 -5.93
N GLN A 14 -10.45 0.28 -6.93
CA GLN A 14 -9.20 -0.46 -6.83
C GLN A 14 -8.38 -0.24 -8.12
N TYR A 15 -7.08 -0.02 -7.94
CA TYR A 15 -6.11 -0.02 -9.04
C TYR A 15 -5.32 -1.32 -9.05
N ARG A 16 -5.06 -1.85 -10.25
CA ARG A 16 -4.24 -3.05 -10.46
C ARG A 16 -3.10 -2.71 -11.40
N SER A 17 -1.89 -2.90 -10.92
CA SER A 17 -0.66 -2.65 -11.68
C SER A 17 -0.41 -3.69 -12.76
N VAL A 18 0.45 -3.33 -13.71
CA VAL A 18 0.96 -4.25 -14.72
C VAL A 18 1.72 -5.40 -14.04
N THR A 19 1.54 -6.60 -14.59
CA THR A 19 2.22 -7.80 -14.14
C THR A 19 3.37 -8.12 -15.09
N TYR A 20 4.59 -8.21 -14.57
CA TYR A 20 5.76 -8.60 -15.34
C TYR A 20 6.01 -10.11 -15.18
N TYR A 21 6.21 -10.81 -16.30
CA TYR A 21 6.46 -12.26 -16.29
C TYR A 21 7.94 -12.55 -15.95
N HIS A 22 8.19 -13.42 -14.96
CA HIS A 22 9.52 -13.78 -14.46
C HIS A 22 10.41 -12.62 -13.99
N GLU A 23 9.81 -11.48 -13.60
CA GLU A 23 10.56 -10.33 -13.08
C GLU A 23 10.48 -10.29 -11.55
N GLY A 24 11.63 -10.48 -10.90
CA GLY A 24 11.74 -10.47 -9.43
C GLY A 24 11.88 -9.07 -8.83
N LYS A 25 12.18 -8.04 -9.65
CA LYS A 25 12.37 -6.65 -9.24
C LYS A 25 11.60 -5.70 -10.17
N PRO A 26 10.25 -5.82 -10.22
CA PRO A 26 9.43 -5.03 -11.12
C PRO A 26 9.60 -3.54 -10.86
N LYS A 27 9.77 -2.77 -11.94
CA LYS A 27 9.75 -1.31 -11.92
C LYS A 27 8.45 -0.85 -12.58
N TRP A 28 7.41 -0.66 -11.78
CA TRP A 28 6.10 -0.27 -12.31
C TRP A 28 6.10 1.12 -12.94
N MET A 29 6.69 2.11 -12.27
CA MET A 29 6.68 3.51 -12.72
C MET A 29 5.26 4.00 -13.09
N GLU A 30 4.26 3.49 -12.37
CA GLU A 30 2.86 3.81 -12.60
C GLU A 30 2.46 4.99 -11.71
N THR A 31 1.67 5.92 -12.26
CA THR A 31 1.13 7.07 -11.54
C THR A 31 -0.39 7.06 -11.62
N PHE A 32 -1.03 7.20 -10.46
CA PHE A 32 -2.47 7.36 -10.32
C PHE A 32 -2.77 8.48 -9.34
N LYS A 33 -3.94 9.09 -9.50
CA LYS A 33 -4.44 10.17 -8.63
C LYS A 33 -5.45 9.60 -7.66
N ILE A 34 -5.34 9.94 -6.39
CA ILE A 34 -6.38 9.69 -5.37
C ILE A 34 -7.02 11.04 -5.03
N ALA A 35 -8.34 11.15 -5.22
CA ALA A 35 -9.11 12.34 -4.88
C ALA A 35 -10.03 12.05 -3.69
N LEU A 36 -9.74 12.66 -2.54
CA LEU A 36 -10.48 12.47 -1.29
C LEU A 36 -10.96 13.82 -0.74
N PRO A 37 -12.17 13.90 -0.16
CA PRO A 37 -12.55 15.01 0.71
C PRO A 37 -11.58 15.15 1.88
N ILE A 38 -11.36 16.39 2.33
CA ILE A 38 -10.38 16.67 3.40
C ILE A 38 -10.71 15.97 4.73
N ASP A 39 -11.98 15.79 5.04
CA ASP A 39 -12.44 15.15 6.28
C ASP A 39 -12.16 13.64 6.28
N GLU A 40 -12.21 13.02 5.10
CA GLU A 40 -11.87 11.61 4.90
C GLU A 40 -10.36 11.40 4.83
N PHE A 41 -9.63 12.36 4.24
CA PHE A 41 -8.18 12.32 4.08
C PHE A 41 -7.45 12.05 5.40
N LYS A 42 -7.89 12.66 6.50
CA LYS A 42 -7.26 12.53 7.83
C LYS A 42 -7.30 11.10 8.37
N LYS A 43 -8.29 10.30 7.97
CA LYS A 43 -8.50 8.92 8.43
C LYS A 43 -8.11 7.90 7.38
N ALA A 44 -7.71 8.36 6.19
CA ALA A 44 -7.45 7.51 5.05
C ALA A 44 -6.01 6.99 5.03
N HIS A 45 -5.86 5.80 4.46
CA HIS A 45 -4.59 5.16 4.16
C HIS A 45 -4.66 4.52 2.78
N VAL A 46 -3.50 4.31 2.18
CA VAL A 46 -3.39 3.54 0.93
C VAL A 46 -2.89 2.16 1.30
N ARG A 47 -3.63 1.12 0.89
CA ARG A 47 -3.25 -0.28 1.06
C ARG A 47 -2.80 -0.87 -0.27
N PHE A 48 -1.59 -1.40 -0.29
CA PHE A 48 -1.01 -2.16 -1.39
C PHE A 48 -1.04 -3.63 -1.03
N THR A 49 -1.55 -4.47 -1.93
CA THR A 49 -1.55 -5.93 -1.75
C THR A 49 -0.82 -6.58 -2.91
N PHE A 50 0.02 -7.56 -2.60
CA PHE A 50 0.80 -8.30 -3.58
C PHE A 50 0.20 -9.69 -3.77
N LYS A 51 -0.11 -10.03 -5.02
CA LYS A 51 -0.73 -11.30 -5.42
C LYS A 51 0.08 -11.92 -6.54
N HIS A 52 0.17 -13.24 -6.56
CA HIS A 52 0.59 -13.93 -7.77
C HIS A 52 -0.50 -13.81 -8.83
N ARG A 53 -0.10 -13.81 -10.10
CA ARG A 53 -1.04 -13.86 -11.23
C ARG A 53 -0.89 -15.18 -11.94
N SER A 54 -2.01 -15.83 -12.19
CA SER A 54 -2.09 -17.11 -12.88
C SER A 54 -2.65 -16.89 -14.28
N THR A 55 -2.12 -17.62 -15.26
CA THR A 55 -2.72 -17.68 -16.61
C THR A 55 -4.03 -18.47 -16.65
N ASN A 56 -4.29 -19.27 -15.60
CA ASN A 56 -5.60 -19.88 -15.37
C ASN A 56 -6.49 -18.95 -14.54
N ASP A 57 -7.61 -18.51 -15.12
CA ASP A 57 -8.54 -17.54 -14.55
C ASP A 57 -9.19 -17.99 -13.23
N VAL A 58 -9.56 -19.27 -13.11
CA VAL A 58 -10.20 -19.80 -11.90
C VAL A 58 -9.23 -19.77 -10.72
N LYS A 59 -7.97 -20.13 -10.97
CA LYS A 59 -6.91 -20.05 -9.96
C LYS A 59 -6.61 -18.59 -9.60
N ASP A 60 -6.49 -17.72 -10.60
CA ASP A 60 -6.20 -16.29 -10.41
C ASP A 60 -7.28 -15.59 -9.57
N LYS A 61 -8.56 -15.90 -9.82
CA LYS A 61 -9.69 -15.33 -9.06
C LYS A 61 -9.67 -15.70 -7.58
N ASN A 62 -9.14 -16.88 -7.24
CA ASN A 62 -9.07 -17.39 -5.87
C ASN A 62 -7.73 -17.09 -5.18
N GLU A 63 -6.79 -16.46 -5.88
CA GLU A 63 -5.46 -16.15 -5.33
C GLU A 63 -5.57 -15.06 -4.25
N LYS A 64 -5.14 -15.43 -3.03
CA LYS A 64 -5.05 -14.52 -1.89
C LYS A 64 -3.75 -13.73 -1.92
N PRO A 65 -3.72 -12.50 -1.39
CA PRO A 65 -2.48 -11.75 -1.30
C PRO A 65 -1.49 -12.48 -0.39
N PHE A 66 -0.22 -12.51 -0.81
CA PHE A 66 0.88 -13.11 -0.04
C PHE A 66 1.64 -12.06 0.77
N ALA A 67 1.52 -10.77 0.39
CA ALA A 67 2.11 -9.66 1.14
C ALA A 67 1.24 -8.40 1.06
N LEU A 68 1.50 -7.46 1.97
CA LEU A 68 0.86 -6.16 2.06
C LEU A 68 1.86 -5.08 2.45
N SER A 69 1.67 -3.89 1.90
CA SER A 69 2.27 -2.65 2.38
C SER A 69 1.18 -1.60 2.51
N PHE A 70 1.39 -0.58 3.33
CA PHE A 70 0.42 0.50 3.44
C PHE A 70 1.13 1.81 3.79
N VAL A 71 0.40 2.92 3.73
CA VAL A 71 0.85 4.23 4.20
C VAL A 71 -0.36 5.03 4.68
N LYS A 72 -0.23 5.71 5.82
CA LYS A 72 -1.25 6.66 6.32
C LYS A 72 -1.06 8.01 5.62
N LEU A 73 -2.14 8.63 5.15
CA LEU A 73 -2.06 9.90 4.42
C LEU A 73 -1.79 11.11 5.33
N MET A 74 -2.12 10.98 6.61
CA MET A 74 -1.80 11.94 7.67
C MET A 74 -1.11 11.22 8.83
N GLN A 75 -0.08 11.85 9.38
CA GLN A 75 0.64 11.38 10.56
C GLN A 75 -0.13 11.72 11.84
N GLU A 76 0.20 11.07 12.95
CA GLU A 76 -0.46 11.28 14.25
C GLU A 76 -0.27 12.70 14.79
N ASN A 77 0.83 13.36 14.41
CA ASN A 77 1.08 14.77 14.71
C ASN A 77 0.28 15.75 13.82
N GLY A 78 -0.62 15.26 12.97
CA GLY A 78 -1.43 16.07 12.06
C GLY A 78 -0.73 16.53 10.78
N THR A 79 0.55 16.18 10.59
CA THR A 79 1.27 16.50 9.35
C THR A 79 0.85 15.57 8.22
N THR A 80 0.78 16.10 7.00
CA THR A 80 0.43 15.31 5.81
C THR A 80 1.62 14.45 5.37
N LEU A 81 1.35 13.42 4.58
CA LEU A 81 2.39 12.63 3.93
C LEU A 81 3.25 13.54 3.04
N MET A 82 4.57 13.50 3.24
CA MET A 82 5.52 14.36 2.53
C MET A 82 5.66 13.98 1.04
N ASN A 83 6.01 14.95 0.20
CA ASN A 83 6.26 14.76 -1.23
C ASN A 83 7.66 14.20 -1.49
N VAL A 84 7.88 12.94 -1.09
CA VAL A 84 9.16 12.24 -1.18
C VAL A 84 8.95 10.79 -1.59
N ASP A 85 10.06 10.08 -1.81
CA ASP A 85 10.06 8.62 -1.93
C ASP A 85 9.91 7.99 -0.54
N HIS A 86 8.97 7.06 -0.43
CA HIS A 86 8.68 6.31 0.80
C HIS A 86 9.08 4.86 0.60
N ASN A 87 10.04 4.38 1.39
CA ASN A 87 10.38 2.97 1.46
C ASN A 87 9.46 2.28 2.48
N LEU A 88 8.42 1.62 1.96
CA LEU A 88 7.39 0.99 2.76
C LEU A 88 7.84 -0.39 3.24
N ILE A 89 7.44 -0.75 4.45
CA ILE A 89 7.64 -2.10 4.97
C ILE A 89 6.73 -3.06 4.20
N VAL A 90 7.30 -4.16 3.72
CA VAL A 90 6.54 -5.27 3.12
C VAL A 90 6.24 -6.28 4.21
N TYR A 91 4.96 -6.46 4.52
CA TYR A 91 4.48 -7.46 5.46
C TYR A 91 4.06 -8.72 4.73
N LYS A 92 4.67 -9.86 5.06
CA LYS A 92 4.22 -11.18 4.62
C LYS A 92 2.93 -11.54 5.35
N ILE A 93 1.96 -12.02 4.59
CA ILE A 93 0.62 -12.36 5.08
C ILE A 93 0.56 -13.88 5.35
N ASN A 94 0.08 -14.25 6.52
CA ASN A 94 -0.39 -15.62 6.74
C ASN A 94 -1.76 -15.79 6.06
N GLN A 95 -1.76 -16.32 4.83
CA GLN A 95 -2.95 -16.47 3.99
C GLN A 95 -4.10 -17.28 4.63
N LYS A 96 -3.82 -18.12 5.62
CA LYS A 96 -4.85 -18.87 6.37
C LYS A 96 -5.69 -17.96 7.25
N ASN A 97 -5.08 -16.92 7.81
CA ASN A 97 -5.71 -15.98 8.75
C ASN A 97 -6.14 -14.67 8.08
N TRP A 98 -5.84 -14.49 6.79
CA TRP A 98 -6.15 -13.26 6.07
C TRP A 98 -7.63 -13.15 5.70
N THR A 99 -8.19 -11.96 5.94
CA THR A 99 -9.51 -11.54 5.47
C THR A 99 -9.42 -10.14 4.86
N GLU A 100 -10.25 -9.86 3.85
CA GLU A 100 -10.23 -8.58 3.12
C GLU A 100 -10.54 -7.37 4.03
N GLY A 101 -11.37 -7.58 5.06
CA GLY A 101 -11.79 -6.56 6.03
C GLY A 101 -10.92 -6.46 7.28
N ASP A 102 -9.79 -7.15 7.34
CA ASP A 102 -8.84 -6.99 8.44
C ASP A 102 -8.00 -5.72 8.26
N PHE A 103 -7.98 -4.87 9.29
CA PHE A 103 -7.23 -3.62 9.36
C PHE A 103 -6.22 -3.60 10.51
N SER A 104 -5.94 -4.75 11.14
CA SER A 104 -5.01 -4.84 12.28
C SER A 104 -3.58 -4.41 11.93
N TYR A 105 -3.19 -4.46 10.65
CA TYR A 105 -1.92 -3.90 10.17
C TYR A 105 -1.76 -2.39 10.41
N LEU A 106 -2.85 -1.63 10.61
CA LEU A 106 -2.78 -0.18 10.87
C LEU A 106 -2.11 0.18 12.20
N ASN A 107 -2.00 -0.80 13.12
CA ASN A 107 -1.27 -0.69 14.39
C ASN A 107 0.23 -0.96 14.23
N LEU A 108 0.67 -1.42 13.06
CA LEU A 108 2.07 -1.66 12.74
C LEU A 108 2.72 -0.41 12.12
N PRO A 109 4.05 -0.27 12.15
CA PRO A 109 4.72 0.81 11.43
C PRO A 109 4.64 0.59 9.91
N TRP A 110 4.44 1.66 9.14
CA TRP A 110 4.40 1.57 7.67
C TRP A 110 5.75 1.87 7.00
N ARG A 111 6.66 2.54 7.72
CA ARG A 111 8.05 2.83 7.31
C ARG A 111 9.01 2.35 8.39
N ARG A 112 10.23 1.99 8.01
CA ARG A 112 11.28 1.67 8.99
C ARG A 112 11.77 2.97 9.64
N VAL A 113 11.80 3.00 10.96
CA VAL A 113 12.46 4.06 11.73
C VAL A 113 13.83 3.52 12.15
N PRO A 114 14.94 4.25 11.93
CA PRO A 114 16.25 3.82 12.39
C PRO A 114 16.25 3.55 13.91
N GLY A 115 16.73 2.37 14.31
CA GLY A 115 16.79 1.95 15.71
C GLY A 115 15.57 1.17 16.20
N ASP A 116 14.53 1.01 15.38
CA ASP A 116 13.33 0.26 15.73
C ASP A 116 13.44 -1.20 15.27
N GLU A 117 13.54 -2.13 16.21
CA GLU A 117 13.49 -3.56 15.89
C GLU A 117 12.05 -3.97 15.67
N LEU A 118 11.67 -4.15 14.40
CA LEU A 118 10.36 -4.68 14.05
C LEU A 118 10.23 -6.09 14.64
N ASP A 119 9.32 -6.25 15.61
CA ASP A 119 9.03 -7.54 16.20
C ASP A 119 8.65 -8.56 15.11
N LYS A 120 9.39 -9.67 15.06
CA LYS A 120 9.16 -10.76 14.11
C LYS A 120 8.07 -11.72 14.57
N GLY A 121 7.23 -11.28 15.52
CA GLY A 121 6.19 -12.04 16.21
C GLY A 121 5.63 -13.22 15.42
N ASN A 122 6.03 -14.42 15.82
CA ASN A 122 5.80 -15.70 15.12
C ASN A 122 4.31 -16.13 15.03
N LYS A 123 3.38 -15.28 15.47
CA LYS A 123 1.93 -15.54 15.56
C LYS A 123 1.05 -14.44 14.96
N GLN A 124 1.62 -13.38 14.38
CA GLN A 124 0.84 -12.30 13.79
C GLN A 124 0.38 -12.63 12.36
N VAL A 125 -0.76 -12.08 11.92
CA VAL A 125 -1.25 -12.20 10.54
C VAL A 125 -0.26 -11.58 9.55
N TYR A 126 0.46 -10.55 9.99
CA TYR A 126 1.44 -9.78 9.23
C TYR A 126 2.81 -9.90 9.88
N SER A 127 3.83 -10.26 9.10
CA SER A 127 5.22 -10.34 9.56
C SER A 127 6.13 -9.51 8.67
N PRO A 128 6.99 -8.65 9.22
CA PRO A 128 7.83 -7.77 8.41
C PRO A 128 8.86 -8.58 7.61
N SER A 129 8.96 -8.32 6.30
CA SER A 129 9.99 -8.91 5.45
C SER A 129 11.30 -8.11 5.55
N SER A 130 12.41 -8.84 5.71
CA SER A 130 13.76 -8.27 5.64
C SER A 130 14.36 -8.31 4.23
N LYS A 131 13.77 -9.09 3.31
CA LYS A 131 14.30 -9.34 1.96
C LYS A 131 13.62 -8.50 0.89
N ASP A 132 12.35 -8.15 1.12
CA ASP A 132 11.53 -7.46 0.14
C ASP A 132 11.54 -5.95 0.41
N SER A 133 11.46 -5.17 -0.67
CA SER A 133 11.41 -3.70 -0.62
C SER A 133 10.32 -3.19 -1.55
N PHE A 134 9.60 -2.16 -1.11
CA PHE A 134 8.59 -1.50 -1.94
C PHE A 134 8.69 0.01 -1.75
N VAL A 135 8.81 0.74 -2.86
CA VAL A 135 8.98 2.19 -2.87
C VAL A 135 7.84 2.84 -3.62
N ILE A 136 7.28 3.89 -3.05
CA ILE A 136 6.31 4.77 -3.70
C ILE A 136 6.83 6.20 -3.67
N ALA A 137 6.47 7.00 -4.67
CA ALA A 137 6.62 8.45 -4.64
C ALA A 137 5.23 9.07 -4.47
N THR A 138 5.12 10.13 -3.70
CA THR A 138 3.85 10.84 -3.51
C THR A 138 3.95 12.31 -3.87
N THR A 139 2.88 12.83 -4.45
CA THR A 139 2.68 14.28 -4.66
C THR A 139 1.32 14.66 -4.12
N PHE A 140 1.34 15.36 -3.01
CA PHE A 140 0.18 15.89 -2.33
C PHE A 140 -0.15 17.27 -2.89
N CYS A 141 -1.36 17.40 -3.41
CA CYS A 141 -1.89 18.63 -3.95
C CYS A 141 -3.11 19.02 -3.12
N SER A 142 -2.93 19.88 -2.11
CA SER A 142 -4.04 20.44 -1.36
C SER A 142 -4.14 21.94 -1.54
N THR A 143 -5.36 22.42 -1.64
CA THR A 143 -5.69 23.85 -1.62
C THR A 143 -5.93 24.37 -0.21
N LYS A 144 -5.87 23.51 0.82
CA LYS A 144 -6.22 23.85 2.22
C LYS A 144 -5.20 23.39 3.27
N LEU A 145 -4.43 22.34 3.00
CA LEU A 145 -3.41 21.80 3.89
C LEU A 145 -2.03 22.11 3.33
N THR A 146 -1.16 22.68 4.14
CA THR A 146 0.23 22.94 3.76
C THR A 146 1.13 21.77 4.16
N GLN A 147 2.20 21.56 3.39
CA GLN A 147 3.37 20.79 3.83
C GLN A 147 4.38 21.80 4.38
N ASN A 148 4.92 21.52 5.57
CA ASN A 148 6.04 22.28 6.13
C ASN A 148 7.31 21.44 6.03
#